data_AF-A0A1E4FSV5-F1
#
_entry.id   AF-A0A1E4FSV5-F1
#
_cell.length_a   1.000
_cell.length_b   1.000
_cell.length_c   1.000
_cell.angle_alpha   90.00
_cell.angle_beta   90.00
_cell.angle_gamma   90.00
#
_symmetry.space_group_name_H-M   'P 1'
#
loop_
_entity.id
_entity.type
_entity.pdbx_description
1 polymer ?
#
loop_
_entity_poly.entity_id
_entity_poly.type
_entity_poly.pdbx_seq_one_letter_code
_entity_poly.pdbx_strand_id
1 'polypeptide(L)'
;MNQERIKTLQQLLQMDPNDTFTQFALGLEHLEGQPLEAERHFRLTLEKDDRYVAAYFQLGKLAFDQGDEKAATDWLEKGIAVAEEVGDAHAAGEMQDFLDQM
;
A
#
# COMPACT_ATOMS: atom_id res chain seq x y z
N MET A 1 6.11 11.66 9.68
CA MET A 1 7.15 10.61 9.74
C MET A 1 7.65 10.40 11.18
N ASN A 2 7.49 9.21 11.77
CA ASN A 2 7.96 8.91 13.13
C ASN A 2 9.27 8.09 13.11
N GLN A 3 10.39 8.75 13.43
CA GLN A 3 11.73 8.13 13.33
C GLN A 3 11.97 6.98 14.31
N GLU A 4 11.37 7.04 15.52
CA GLU A 4 11.50 5.94 16.49
C GLU A 4 10.74 4.70 16.00
N ARG A 5 9.54 4.90 15.45
CA ARG A 5 8.72 3.83 14.89
C ARG A 5 9.39 3.16 13.69
N ILE A 6 9.95 3.95 12.76
CA ILE A 6 10.70 3.42 11.61
C ILE A 6 11.85 2.53 12.07
N LYS A 7 12.63 2.98 13.06
CA LYS A 7 13.76 2.22 13.60
C LYS A 7 13.30 0.87 14.18
N THR A 8 12.22 0.87 14.96
CA THR A 8 11.65 -0.37 15.51
C THR A 8 11.20 -1.32 14.41
N LEU A 9 10.48 -0.83 13.40
CA LEU A 9 10.00 -1.66 12.29
C LEU A 9 11.16 -2.23 11.45
N GLN A 10 12.24 -1.45 11.25
CA GLN A 10 13.44 -1.94 10.58
C GLN A 10 14.13 -3.06 11.36
N GLN A 11 14.16 -3.00 12.71
CA GLN A 11 14.69 -4.08 13.53
C GLN A 11 13.83 -5.33 13.45
N LEU A 12 12.51 -5.18 13.41
CA LEU A 12 11.59 -6.31 13.22
C LEU A 12 11.82 -7.00 11.87
N LEU A 13 12.01 -6.24 10.78
CA LEU A 13 12.36 -6.82 9.48
C LEU A 13 13.76 -7.47 9.44
N GLN A 14 14.69 -7.06 10.29
CA GLN A 14 15.97 -7.78 10.40
C GLN A 14 15.78 -9.16 11.05
N MET A 15 14.82 -9.28 11.97
CA MET A 15 14.49 -10.55 12.63
C MET A 15 13.64 -11.45 11.74
N ASP A 16 12.66 -10.88 11.05
CA ASP A 16 11.85 -11.56 10.04
C ASP A 16 11.75 -10.71 8.77
N PRO A 17 12.65 -10.95 7.80
CA PRO A 17 12.64 -10.22 6.53
C PRO A 17 11.37 -10.41 5.71
N ASN A 18 10.58 -11.46 5.98
CA ASN A 18 9.40 -11.81 5.20
C ASN A 18 8.09 -11.33 5.82
N ASP A 19 8.14 -10.62 6.94
CA ASP A 19 6.96 -10.03 7.56
C ASP A 19 6.39 -8.89 6.70
N THR A 20 5.40 -9.25 5.88
CA THR A 20 4.69 -8.33 4.99
C THR A 20 3.92 -7.25 5.73
N PHE A 21 3.44 -7.55 6.94
CA PHE A 21 2.78 -6.56 7.80
C PHE A 21 3.77 -5.49 8.26
N THR A 22 4.94 -5.89 8.76
CA THR A 22 5.98 -4.92 9.16
C THR A 22 6.50 -4.14 7.95
N GLN A 23 6.66 -4.79 6.79
CA GLN A 23 7.04 -4.14 5.53
C GLN A 23 6.00 -3.08 5.10
N PHE A 24 4.71 -3.40 5.18
CA PHE A 24 3.62 -2.46 4.89
C PHE A 24 3.59 -1.30 5.88
N ALA A 25 3.75 -1.59 7.18
CA ALA A 25 3.78 -0.58 8.23
C ALA A 25 4.93 0.43 8.03
N LEU A 26 6.09 0.01 7.51
CA LEU A 26 7.15 0.95 7.12
C LEU A 26 6.68 1.90 6.02
N GLY A 27 5.99 1.39 4.99
CA GLY A 27 5.45 2.21 3.93
C GLY A 27 4.54 3.32 4.46
N LEU A 28 3.67 2.99 5.42
CA LEU A 28 2.79 3.97 6.07
C LEU A 28 3.57 5.09 6.78
N GLU A 29 4.68 4.77 7.45
CA GLU A 29 5.51 5.78 8.13
C GLU A 29 6.20 6.76 7.17
N HIS A 30 6.44 6.32 5.93
CA HIS A 30 7.08 7.09 4.86
C HIS A 30 6.09 7.93 4.03
N LEU A 31 4.77 7.69 4.13
CA LEU A 31 3.75 8.46 3.41
C LEU A 31 3.90 9.96 3.65
N GLU A 32 4.20 10.34 4.90
CA GLU A 32 4.44 11.73 5.26
C GLU A 32 5.86 12.17 4.88
N GLY A 33 6.00 12.70 3.67
CA GLY A 33 7.19 13.42 3.21
C GLY A 33 8.21 12.59 2.44
N GLN A 34 8.02 11.27 2.31
CA GLN A 34 8.87 10.39 1.50
C GLN A 34 8.02 9.46 0.62
N PRO A 35 7.21 10.02 -0.30
CA PRO A 35 6.27 9.23 -1.12
C PRO A 35 6.96 8.12 -1.91
N LEU A 36 8.16 8.35 -2.45
CA LEU A 36 8.91 7.33 -3.19
C LEU A 36 9.33 6.14 -2.31
N GLU A 37 9.68 6.37 -1.05
CA GLU A 37 10.00 5.27 -0.12
C GLU A 37 8.73 4.53 0.29
N ALA A 38 7.64 5.25 0.53
CA ALA A 38 6.34 4.64 0.82
C ALA A 38 5.92 3.68 -0.32
N GLU A 39 6.00 4.17 -1.56
CA GLU A 39 5.72 3.37 -2.76
C GLU A 39 6.58 2.11 -2.82
N ARG A 40 7.90 2.25 -2.63
CA ARG A 40 8.84 1.13 -2.62
C ARG A 40 8.45 0.09 -1.57
N HIS A 41 8.07 0.53 -0.38
CA HIS A 41 7.66 -0.38 0.69
C HIS A 41 6.38 -1.14 0.35
N PHE A 42 5.37 -0.48 -0.21
CA PHE A 42 4.12 -1.14 -0.62
C PHE A 42 4.31 -2.11 -1.79
N ARG A 43 5.15 -1.75 -2.78
CA ARG A 43 5.51 -2.67 -3.87
C ARG A 43 6.20 -3.91 -3.34
N LEU A 44 7.14 -3.76 -2.39
CA LEU A 44 7.79 -4.88 -1.73
C LEU A 44 6.82 -5.75 -0.91
N THR A 45 5.78 -5.15 -0.32
CA THR A 45 4.69 -5.91 0.31
C THR A 45 4.00 -6.78 -0.73
N LEU A 46 3.61 -6.21 -1.88
CA LEU A 46 2.93 -6.93 -2.97
C LEU A 46 3.80 -7.98 -3.67
N GLU A 47 5.11 -7.78 -3.72
CA GLU A 47 6.04 -8.80 -4.23
C GLU A 47 6.06 -10.07 -3.36
N LYS A 48 5.74 -9.94 -2.07
CA LYS A 48 5.73 -11.05 -1.11
C LYS A 48 4.35 -11.61 -0.84
N ASP A 49 3.35 -10.74 -0.83
CA ASP A 49 1.95 -11.05 -0.63
C ASP A 49 1.11 -10.20 -1.59
N ASP A 50 0.84 -10.75 -2.76
CA ASP A 50 0.02 -10.17 -3.81
C ASP A 50 -1.47 -10.10 -3.42
N ARG A 51 -1.85 -10.68 -2.27
CA ARG A 51 -3.20 -10.61 -1.72
C ARG A 51 -3.34 -9.55 -0.64
N TYR A 52 -2.30 -8.75 -0.39
CA TYR A 52 -2.31 -7.68 0.59
C TYR A 52 -3.10 -6.45 0.08
N VAL A 53 -4.43 -6.53 0.15
CA VAL A 53 -5.38 -5.55 -0.41
C VAL A 53 -5.03 -4.10 -0.07
N ALA A 54 -4.70 -3.82 1.19
CA ALA A 54 -4.41 -2.46 1.66
C ALA A 54 -3.22 -1.81 0.94
N ALA A 55 -2.25 -2.59 0.44
CA ALA A 55 -1.11 -2.05 -0.29
C ALA A 55 -1.51 -1.52 -1.68
N TYR A 56 -2.48 -2.16 -2.36
CA TYR A 56 -3.02 -1.64 -3.62
C TYR A 56 -3.70 -0.29 -3.43
N PHE A 57 -4.51 -0.15 -2.37
CA PHE A 57 -5.21 1.11 -2.13
C PHE A 57 -4.21 2.25 -1.83
N GLN A 58 -3.20 2.00 -0.99
CA GLN A 58 -2.17 3.00 -0.71
C GLN A 58 -1.37 3.39 -1.96
N LEU A 59 -1.04 2.44 -2.85
CA LEU A 59 -0.38 2.75 -4.13
C LEU A 59 -1.28 3.57 -5.05
N GLY A 60 -2.58 3.27 -5.13
CA GLY A 60 -3.55 4.03 -5.91
C GLY A 60 -3.66 5.48 -5.44
N LYS A 61 -3.85 5.68 -4.14
CA LYS A 61 -3.91 7.04 -3.54
C LYS A 61 -2.62 7.81 -3.75
N LEU A 62 -1.47 7.16 -3.55
CA LEU A 62 -0.18 7.79 -3.71
C LEU A 62 0.09 8.21 -5.16
N ALA A 63 -0.30 7.40 -6.14
CA ALA A 63 -0.19 7.75 -7.54
C ALA A 63 -1.11 8.93 -7.91
N PHE A 64 -2.33 8.97 -7.37
CA PHE A 64 -3.25 10.09 -7.56
C PHE A 64 -2.70 11.39 -6.97
N ASP A 65 -2.16 11.34 -5.75
CA ASP A 65 -1.53 12.49 -5.09
C ASP A 65 -0.32 13.04 -5.87
N GLN A 66 0.34 12.19 -6.67
CA GLN A 66 1.44 12.56 -7.57
C GLN A 66 0.96 13.08 -8.95
N GLY A 67 -0.35 13.06 -9.22
CA GLY A 67 -0.94 13.45 -10.50
C GLY A 67 -0.84 12.38 -11.59
N ASP A 68 -0.47 11.14 -11.26
CA ASP A 68 -0.49 10.01 -12.19
C ASP A 68 -1.82 9.24 -12.05
N GLU A 69 -2.89 9.85 -12.57
CA GLU A 69 -4.24 9.29 -12.57
C GLU A 69 -4.31 7.92 -13.24
N LYS A 70 -3.47 7.70 -14.26
CA LYS A 70 -3.40 6.42 -14.96
C LYS A 70 -2.87 5.32 -14.03
N ALA A 71 -1.72 5.56 -13.38
CA ALA A 71 -1.18 4.60 -12.44
C ALA A 71 -2.12 4.39 -11.24
N ALA A 72 -2.80 5.45 -10.78
CA ALA A 72 -3.79 5.35 -9.72
C ALA A 72 -4.95 4.42 -10.10
N THR A 73 -5.53 4.61 -11.30
CA THR A 73 -6.57 3.74 -11.86
C THR A 73 -6.09 2.29 -11.92
N ASP A 74 -4.90 2.05 -12.51
CA ASP A 74 -4.33 0.71 -12.67
C ASP A 74 -4.13 0.01 -11.31
N TRP A 75 -3.76 0.73 -10.25
CA TRP A 75 -3.60 0.17 -8.91
C TRP A 75 -4.93 -0.11 -8.22
N LEU A 76 -5.90 0.78 -8.35
CA LEU A 76 -7.24 0.63 -7.76
C LEU A 76 -7.99 -0.54 -8.39
N GLU A 77 -7.99 -0.67 -9.72
CA GLU A 77 -8.64 -1.79 -10.41
C GLU A 77 -8.04 -3.14 -9.99
N LYS A 78 -6.70 -3.23 -9.86
CA LYS A 78 -6.04 -4.43 -9.33
C LYS A 78 -6.43 -4.71 -7.89
N GLY A 79 -6.45 -3.67 -7.05
CA GLY A 79 -6.83 -3.78 -5.65
C GLY A 79 -8.26 -4.28 -5.48
N ILE A 80 -9.21 -3.75 -6.27
CA ILE A 80 -10.61 -4.18 -6.29
C ILE A 80 -10.70 -5.67 -6.66
N ALA A 81 -10.04 -6.09 -7.74
CA ALA A 81 -10.04 -7.49 -8.15
C ALA A 81 -9.50 -8.44 -7.06
N VAL A 82 -8.40 -8.05 -6.39
CA VAL A 82 -7.82 -8.83 -5.29
C VAL A 82 -8.74 -8.83 -4.06
N ALA A 83 -9.35 -7.69 -3.73
CA ALA A 83 -10.30 -7.55 -2.64
C ALA A 83 -11.52 -8.47 -2.84
N GLU A 84 -12.07 -8.50 -4.05
CA GLU A 84 -13.15 -9.42 -4.42
C GLU A 84 -12.72 -10.89 -4.30
N GLU A 85 -11.51 -11.25 -4.73
CA GLU A 85 -10.99 -12.61 -4.62
C GLU A 85 -10.84 -13.07 -3.17
N VAL A 86 -10.38 -12.20 -2.27
CA VAL A 86 -10.23 -12.52 -0.84
C VAL A 86 -11.54 -12.37 -0.05
N GLY A 87 -12.61 -11.85 -0.69
CA GLY A 87 -13.91 -11.62 -0.06
C GLY A 87 -14.00 -10.36 0.80
N ASP A 88 -13.08 -9.41 0.63
CA ASP A 88 -13.09 -8.11 1.31
C ASP A 88 -13.93 -7.09 0.53
N ALA A 89 -15.25 -7.26 0.61
CA ALA A 89 -16.21 -6.37 -0.05
C ALA A 89 -16.14 -4.92 0.46
N HIS A 90 -15.66 -4.71 1.69
CA HIS A 90 -15.51 -3.36 2.23
C HIS A 90 -14.38 -2.63 1.52
N ALA A 91 -13.20 -3.23 1.44
CA ALA A 91 -12.06 -2.64 0.74
C ALA A 91 -12.34 -2.45 -0.76
N ALA A 92 -13.01 -3.40 -1.41
CA ALA A 92 -13.43 -3.26 -2.80
C ALA A 92 -14.32 -2.02 -3.01
N GLY A 93 -15.32 -1.83 -2.14
CA GLY A 93 -16.20 -0.66 -2.16
C GLY A 93 -15.44 0.65 -1.92
N GLU A 94 -14.56 0.71 -0.92
CA GLU A 94 -13.77 1.92 -0.65
C GLU A 94 -12.87 2.32 -1.83
N MET A 95 -12.25 1.33 -2.49
CA MET A 95 -11.42 1.58 -3.67
C MET A 95 -12.25 2.01 -4.88
N GLN A 96 -13.43 1.41 -5.09
CA GLN A 96 -14.34 1.81 -6.17
C GLN A 96 -14.87 3.23 -5.94
N ASP A 97 -15.29 3.55 -4.71
CA ASP A 97 -15.78 4.89 -4.37
C ASP A 97 -14.69 5.95 -4.58
N PHE A 98 -13.43 5.63 -4.26
CA PHE A 98 -12.29 6.51 -4.53
C PHE A 98 -12.06 6.66 -6.04
N LEU A 99 -12.06 5.55 -6.79
CA LEU A 99 -11.89 5.55 -8.24
C LEU A 99 -12.96 6.39 -8.97
N ASP A 100 -14.20 6.34 -8.51
CA ASP A 100 -15.32 7.10 -9.09
C ASP A 100 -15.24 8.62 -8.79
N GLN A 101 -14.43 9.03 -7.81
CA GLN A 101 -14.28 10.41 -7.35
C GLN A 101 -13.02 11.12 -7.87
N MET A 102 -12.10 10.38 -8.48
CA MET A 102 -10.90 10.94 -9.12
C MET A 102 -11.26 11.74 -10.38
#